data_AF-A0A838R624-F1
#
_entry.id   AF-A0A838R624-F1
#
_cell.length_a   1.000
_cell.length_b   1.000
_cell.length_c   1.000
_cell.angle_alpha   90.00
_cell.angle_beta   90.00
_cell.angle_gamma   90.00
#
_symmetry.space_group_name_H-M   'P 1'
#
loop_
_entity.id
_entity.type
_entity.pdbx_description
1 polymer ?
#
loop_
_entity_poly.entity_id
_entity_poly.type
_entity_poly.pdbx_seq_one_letter_code
_entity_poly.pdbx_strand_id
1 'polypeptide(L)'
;MVAHLLDHRSGLYNFNGEDGADFFKDLFSDPRRRSRSWTAADLLGYAKRPEHPPSARPGANVAYSSTGYIVLETILEQVTGRPFAEIYRKYLFAPLGMTSAGVEGADFGADSIVSSYARADAGDRPGPSPFAGREAVRADGLMNLSAGLTQYNGWARGAGAVAMSVQDLAKFMDAVRAGRVTVLADQQQEFARSKLKPDGYLGWNGGSWGIQASILFEPHRDITVIVLANGTNVGPSSQDIARDLLNAARASP
;
A
#
# COMPACT_ATOMS: atom_id res chain seq x y z
N MET A 1 4.49 -17.52 14.78
CA MET A 1 5.62 -16.76 14.19
C MET A 1 5.20 -16.08 12.89
N VAL A 2 4.83 -16.80 11.81
CA VAL A 2 4.33 -16.19 10.55
C VAL A 2 2.99 -15.47 10.73
N ALA A 3 2.07 -16.04 11.51
CA ALA A 3 0.77 -15.41 11.79
C ALA A 3 0.91 -14.01 12.39
N HIS A 4 1.89 -13.79 13.28
CA HIS A 4 2.16 -12.48 13.88
C HIS A 4 2.62 -11.43 12.85
N LEU A 5 3.20 -11.85 11.72
CA LEU A 5 3.58 -10.93 10.65
C LEU A 5 2.34 -10.52 9.85
N LEU A 6 1.46 -11.47 9.54
CA LEU A 6 0.24 -11.28 8.75
C LEU A 6 -0.82 -10.43 9.47
N ASP A 7 -0.90 -10.51 10.80
CA ASP A 7 -1.91 -9.80 11.60
C ASP A 7 -1.36 -8.52 12.27
N HIS A 8 -0.18 -8.06 11.86
CA HIS A 8 0.50 -6.91 12.45
C HIS A 8 0.77 -7.04 13.96
N ARG A 9 0.99 -8.25 14.49
CA ARG A 9 1.38 -8.48 15.90
C ARG A 9 2.85 -8.87 16.09
N SER A 10 3.70 -8.60 15.12
CA SER A 10 5.11 -9.03 15.18
C SER A 10 5.93 -8.25 16.20
N GLY A 11 5.54 -7.01 16.50
CA GLY A 11 6.34 -6.07 17.31
C GLY A 11 7.54 -5.48 16.56
N LEU A 12 7.69 -5.74 15.26
CA LEU A 12 8.80 -5.21 14.46
C LEU A 12 8.64 -3.71 14.23
N TYR A 13 9.73 -2.97 14.42
CA TYR A 13 9.82 -1.55 14.12
C TYR A 13 9.36 -1.25 12.68
N ASN A 14 8.53 -0.22 12.49
CA ASN A 14 7.99 0.14 11.18
C ASN A 14 8.86 1.22 10.50
N PHE A 15 9.80 0.81 9.65
CA PHE A 15 10.84 1.69 9.12
C PHE A 15 10.33 2.89 8.31
N ASN A 16 9.16 2.78 7.68
CA ASN A 16 8.49 3.80 6.87
C ASN A 16 7.19 4.31 7.52
N GLY A 17 6.98 4.01 8.81
CA GLY A 17 5.79 4.39 9.57
C GLY A 17 5.88 5.78 10.21
N GLU A 18 5.07 6.00 11.25
CA GLU A 18 5.08 7.23 12.03
C GLU A 18 6.45 7.51 12.68
N ASP A 19 7.13 6.45 13.14
CA ASP A 19 8.50 6.55 13.67
C ASP A 19 9.58 6.53 12.57
N GLY A 20 9.20 6.36 11.30
CA GLY A 20 10.10 6.18 10.15
C GLY A 20 10.85 7.44 9.68
N ALA A 21 10.87 8.51 10.47
CA ALA A 21 11.45 9.79 10.08
C ALA A 21 12.91 9.67 9.62
N ASP A 22 13.72 8.85 10.31
CA ASP A 22 15.13 8.65 9.96
C ASP A 22 15.33 7.95 8.61
N PHE A 23 14.48 6.99 8.26
CA PHE A 23 14.52 6.36 6.94
C PHE A 23 14.26 7.38 5.84
N PHE A 24 13.21 8.18 5.99
CA PHE A 24 12.88 9.20 4.99
C PHE A 24 13.92 10.31 4.92
N LYS A 25 14.53 10.68 6.05
CA LYS A 25 15.62 11.67 6.10
C LYS A 25 16.78 11.19 5.27
N ASP A 26 17.14 9.93 5.46
CA ASP A 26 18.24 9.30 4.75
C ASP A 26 17.93 9.08 3.27
N LEU A 27 16.71 8.65 2.93
CA LEU A 27 16.23 8.51 1.55
C LEU A 27 16.32 9.84 0.79
N PHE A 28 15.97 10.95 1.44
CA PHE A 28 15.93 12.26 0.81
C PHE A 28 17.23 13.06 0.95
N SER A 29 18.20 12.68 1.78
CA SER A 29 19.44 13.45 1.92
C SER A 29 20.41 13.31 0.73
N ASP A 30 20.22 12.31 -0.14
CA ASP A 30 21.09 12.08 -1.30
C ASP A 30 20.24 11.66 -2.53
N PRO A 31 20.29 12.40 -3.65
CA PRO A 31 19.60 12.03 -4.88
C PRO A 31 19.86 10.58 -5.34
N ARG A 32 21.07 10.05 -5.11
CA ARG A 32 21.42 8.67 -5.49
C ARG A 32 20.59 7.62 -4.74
N ARG A 33 20.14 7.92 -3.52
CA ARG A 33 19.29 7.02 -2.71
C ARG A 33 17.84 7.01 -3.18
N ARG A 34 17.38 8.13 -3.75
CA ARG A 34 16.06 8.27 -4.39
C ARG A 34 15.98 7.50 -5.71
N SER A 35 17.12 7.23 -6.34
CA SER A 35 17.22 6.55 -7.64
C SER A 35 17.70 5.11 -7.57
N ARG A 36 18.06 4.59 -6.38
CA ARG A 36 18.50 3.19 -6.22
C ARG A 36 17.33 2.25 -5.96
N SER A 37 17.49 0.99 -6.33
CA SER A 37 16.62 -0.10 -5.89
C SER A 37 16.97 -0.51 -4.45
N TRP A 38 15.95 -0.64 -3.60
CA TRP A 38 16.12 -1.08 -2.21
C TRP A 38 15.89 -2.59 -2.09
N THR A 39 16.87 -3.30 -1.52
CA THR A 39 16.71 -4.73 -1.25
C THR A 39 16.01 -4.98 0.09
N ALA A 40 15.42 -6.16 0.27
CA ALA A 40 14.90 -6.57 1.57
C ALA A 40 15.99 -6.50 2.67
N ALA A 41 17.23 -6.87 2.35
CA ALA A 41 18.35 -6.79 3.27
C ALA A 41 18.66 -5.34 3.70
N ASP A 42 18.63 -4.38 2.77
CA ASP A 42 18.79 -2.95 3.10
C ASP A 42 17.74 -2.51 4.12
N LEU A 43 16.46 -2.76 3.82
CA LEU A 43 15.32 -2.27 4.61
C LEU A 43 15.24 -2.95 5.99
N LEU A 44 15.48 -4.25 6.04
CA LEU A 44 15.61 -4.99 7.31
C LEU A 44 16.84 -4.52 8.11
N GLY A 45 17.91 -4.09 7.44
CA GLY A 45 19.06 -3.45 8.08
C GLY A 45 18.68 -2.13 8.77
N TYR A 46 17.83 -1.29 8.15
CA TYR A 46 17.28 -0.10 8.82
C TYR A 46 16.43 -0.46 10.03
N ALA A 47 15.50 -1.39 9.87
CA ALA A 47 14.57 -1.76 10.94
C ALA A 47 15.26 -2.41 12.16
N LYS A 48 16.47 -2.97 11.99
CA LYS A 48 17.25 -3.65 13.04
C LYS A 48 18.28 -2.76 13.74
N ARG A 49 18.35 -1.47 13.41
CA ARG A 49 19.30 -0.55 14.04
C ARG A 49 19.06 -0.47 15.56
N PRO A 50 20.11 -0.30 16.39
CA PRO A 50 19.97 -0.24 17.85
C PRO A 50 18.99 0.83 18.34
N GLU A 51 18.87 1.93 17.59
CA GLU A 51 17.98 3.05 17.89
C GLU A 51 16.51 2.75 17.59
N HIS A 52 16.20 1.62 16.95
CA HIS A 52 14.87 1.21 16.53
C HIS A 52 14.41 -0.03 17.33
N PRO A 53 14.02 0.14 18.61
CA PRO A 53 13.60 -0.99 19.43
C PRO A 53 12.29 -1.62 18.90
N PRO A 54 12.06 -2.93 19.14
CA PRO A 54 10.77 -3.53 18.90
C PRO A 54 9.66 -2.79 19.64
N SER A 55 8.52 -2.57 18.99
CA SER A 55 7.38 -1.82 19.57
C SER A 55 6.63 -2.62 20.63
N ALA A 56 6.70 -3.96 20.57
CA ALA A 56 6.10 -4.86 21.54
C ALA A 56 6.74 -6.26 21.47
N ARG A 57 6.41 -7.12 22.45
CA ARG A 57 6.66 -8.56 22.31
C ARG A 57 5.75 -9.14 21.21
N PRO A 58 6.20 -10.16 20.46
CA PRO A 58 5.36 -10.80 19.44
C PRO A 58 4.04 -11.31 20.03
N GLY A 59 2.93 -11.00 19.39
CA GLY A 59 1.57 -11.36 19.81
C GLY A 59 0.96 -10.44 20.86
N ALA A 60 1.75 -9.56 21.51
CA ALA A 60 1.27 -8.77 22.64
C ALA A 60 0.29 -7.66 22.22
N ASN A 61 0.60 -6.96 21.12
CA ASN A 61 -0.18 -5.83 20.62
C ASN A 61 -0.29 -5.87 19.09
N VAL A 62 -1.34 -5.25 18.54
CA VAL A 62 -1.46 -4.96 17.11
C VAL A 62 -0.77 -3.63 16.83
N ALA A 63 0.24 -3.64 15.96
CA ALA A 63 0.96 -2.46 15.49
C ALA A 63 1.36 -2.65 14.03
N TYR A 64 0.80 -1.84 13.14
CA TYR A 64 1.08 -1.91 11.70
C TYR A 64 2.58 -1.79 11.44
N SER A 65 3.12 -2.69 10.62
CA SER A 65 4.54 -2.77 10.34
C SER A 65 4.81 -3.28 8.94
N SER A 66 5.27 -2.40 8.06
CA SER A 66 5.75 -2.75 6.72
C SER A 66 6.93 -3.71 6.78
N THR A 67 7.78 -3.57 7.80
CA THR A 67 8.89 -4.49 8.07
C THR A 67 8.40 -5.93 8.19
N GLY A 68 7.25 -6.16 8.82
CA GLY A 68 6.66 -7.50 8.92
C GLY A 68 6.35 -8.11 7.54
N TYR A 69 5.87 -7.29 6.60
CA TYR A 69 5.57 -7.73 5.24
C TYR A 69 6.82 -7.93 4.38
N ILE A 70 7.90 -7.18 4.62
CA ILE A 70 9.21 -7.44 3.99
C ILE A 70 9.80 -8.78 4.49
N VAL A 71 9.59 -9.13 5.76
CA VAL A 71 9.97 -10.46 6.26
C VAL A 71 9.13 -11.55 5.59
N LEU A 72 7.82 -11.35 5.42
CA LEU A 72 6.95 -12.29 4.69
C LEU A 72 7.39 -12.49 3.25
N GLU A 73 7.72 -11.40 2.55
CA GLU A 73 8.31 -11.45 1.21
C GLU A 73 9.58 -12.31 1.19
N THR A 74 10.52 -12.07 2.12
CA THR A 74 11.77 -12.82 2.20
C THR A 74 11.51 -14.32 2.43
N ILE A 75 10.54 -14.66 3.29
CA ILE A 75 10.14 -16.05 3.54
C ILE A 75 9.58 -16.68 2.26
N LEU A 76 8.72 -15.97 1.52
CA LEU A 76 8.16 -16.47 0.27
C LEU A 76 9.26 -16.73 -0.76
N GLU A 77 10.21 -15.80 -0.93
CA GLU A 77 11.32 -15.97 -1.86
C GLU A 77 12.20 -17.18 -1.48
N GLN A 78 12.51 -17.35 -0.19
CA GLN A 78 13.30 -18.49 0.30
C GLN A 78 12.60 -19.84 0.10
N VAL A 79 11.31 -19.93 0.44
CA VAL A 79 10.55 -21.19 0.36
C VAL A 79 10.27 -21.59 -1.08
N THR A 80 10.05 -20.61 -1.97
CA THR A 80 9.72 -20.89 -3.38
C THR A 80 10.93 -20.93 -4.30
N GLY A 81 12.07 -20.36 -3.89
CA GLY A 81 13.25 -20.16 -4.73
C GLY A 81 13.02 -19.19 -5.88
N ARG A 82 12.02 -18.29 -5.77
CA ARG A 82 11.59 -17.38 -6.83
C ARG A 82 11.59 -15.93 -6.35
N PRO A 83 11.91 -14.95 -7.22
CA PRO A 83 11.71 -13.55 -6.90
C PRO A 83 10.24 -13.24 -6.57
N PHE A 84 10.01 -12.29 -5.67
CA PHE A 84 8.68 -11.91 -5.21
C PHE A 84 7.71 -11.54 -6.35
N ALA A 85 8.18 -10.79 -7.35
CA ALA A 85 7.37 -10.44 -8.52
C ALA A 85 6.91 -11.67 -9.32
N GLU A 86 7.74 -12.71 -9.44
CA GLU A 86 7.33 -13.96 -10.08
C GLU A 86 6.32 -14.75 -9.24
N ILE A 87 6.43 -14.70 -7.90
CA ILE A 87 5.46 -15.31 -7.00
C ILE A 87 4.09 -14.65 -7.22
N TYR A 88 4.02 -13.31 -7.18
CA TYR A 88 2.78 -12.58 -7.42
C TYR A 88 2.20 -12.88 -8.81
N ARG A 89 3.05 -12.87 -9.85
CA ARG A 89 2.60 -13.18 -11.20
C ARG A 89 2.03 -14.59 -11.31
N LYS A 90 2.69 -15.57 -10.71
CA LYS A 90 2.30 -16.99 -10.79
C LYS A 90 1.05 -17.29 -9.99
N TYR A 91 0.94 -16.78 -8.77
CA TYR A 91 -0.10 -17.19 -7.82
C TYR A 91 -1.29 -16.23 -7.76
N LEU A 92 -1.14 -14.99 -8.23
CA LEU A 92 -2.20 -13.98 -8.17
C LEU A 92 -2.53 -13.39 -9.53
N PHE A 93 -1.56 -12.76 -10.22
CA PHE A 93 -1.89 -11.97 -11.41
C PHE A 93 -2.33 -12.82 -12.60
N ALA A 94 -1.55 -13.85 -12.97
CA ALA A 94 -1.88 -14.68 -14.12
C ALA A 94 -3.17 -15.52 -13.91
N PRO A 95 -3.39 -16.18 -12.76
CA PRO A 95 -4.64 -16.93 -12.52
C PRO A 95 -5.91 -16.07 -12.55
N LEU A 96 -5.79 -14.77 -12.23
CA LEU A 96 -6.91 -13.82 -12.24
C LEU A 96 -6.98 -13.00 -13.53
N GLY A 97 -6.05 -13.18 -14.47
CA GLY A 97 -5.98 -12.39 -15.70
C GLY A 97 -5.71 -10.91 -15.45
N MET A 98 -4.97 -10.57 -14.38
CA MET A 98 -4.59 -9.19 -14.03
C MET A 98 -3.37 -8.75 -14.83
N THR A 99 -3.58 -8.32 -16.07
CA THR A 99 -2.50 -8.10 -17.05
C THR A 99 -1.78 -6.76 -16.91
N SER A 100 -2.34 -5.82 -16.15
CA SER A 100 -1.71 -4.52 -15.85
C SER A 100 -1.07 -4.48 -14.46
N ALA A 101 -1.29 -5.50 -13.64
CA ALA A 101 -0.76 -5.58 -12.30
C ALA A 101 0.72 -5.98 -12.28
N GLY A 102 1.48 -5.39 -11.36
CA GLY A 102 2.91 -5.66 -11.23
C GLY A 102 3.51 -5.04 -9.97
N VAL A 103 4.70 -5.54 -9.62
CA VAL A 103 5.48 -5.07 -8.47
C VAL A 103 6.36 -3.89 -8.89
N GLU A 104 6.19 -2.73 -8.26
CA GLU A 104 7.01 -1.55 -8.51
C GLU A 104 8.49 -1.84 -8.19
N GLY A 105 9.37 -1.39 -9.08
CA GLY A 105 10.81 -1.62 -9.01
C GLY A 105 11.28 -2.98 -9.53
N ALA A 106 10.36 -3.91 -9.84
CA ALA A 106 10.66 -5.20 -10.48
C ALA A 106 10.00 -5.33 -11.87
N ASP A 107 8.69 -5.07 -11.95
CA ASP A 107 7.91 -5.11 -13.20
C ASP A 107 7.82 -3.73 -13.86
N PHE A 108 7.80 -2.66 -13.05
CA PHE A 108 7.54 -1.29 -13.51
C PHE A 108 8.49 -0.28 -12.84
N GLY A 109 8.88 0.75 -13.58
CA GLY A 109 9.56 1.94 -13.06
C GLY A 109 8.59 3.11 -12.83
N ALA A 110 9.10 4.25 -12.34
CA ALA A 110 8.28 5.44 -12.12
C ALA A 110 7.59 5.96 -13.39
N ASP A 111 8.18 5.76 -14.56
CA ASP A 111 7.60 6.19 -15.85
C ASP A 111 6.44 5.30 -16.32
N SER A 112 6.27 4.12 -15.72
CA SER A 112 5.20 3.17 -16.05
C SER A 112 3.95 3.36 -15.19
N ILE A 113 4.01 4.22 -14.17
CA ILE A 113 2.89 4.54 -13.28
C ILE A 113 2.48 6.00 -13.49
N VAL A 114 1.22 6.30 -13.17
CA VAL A 114 0.72 7.68 -13.23
C VAL A 114 1.55 8.59 -12.31
N SER A 115 1.78 9.83 -12.75
CA SER A 115 2.45 10.81 -11.90
C SER A 115 1.68 11.05 -10.61
N SER A 116 2.42 11.17 -9.52
CA SER A 116 1.90 11.39 -8.17
C SER A 116 1.96 12.87 -7.79
N TYR A 117 0.89 13.39 -7.16
CA TYR A 117 0.80 14.81 -6.84
C TYR A 117 0.36 15.08 -5.41
N ALA A 118 0.93 16.11 -4.78
CA ALA A 118 0.43 16.63 -3.51
C ALA A 118 0.72 18.13 -3.39
N ARG A 119 0.00 18.79 -2.48
CA ARG A 119 0.30 20.17 -2.07
C ARG A 119 1.23 20.19 -0.86
N ALA A 120 1.95 21.29 -0.66
CA ALA A 120 2.93 21.39 0.43
C ALA A 120 2.31 21.30 1.84
N ASP A 121 1.04 21.70 1.99
CA ASP A 121 0.23 21.57 3.20
C ASP A 121 -0.26 20.13 3.44
N ALA A 122 0.11 19.19 2.55
CA ALA A 122 -0.39 17.82 2.59
C ALA A 122 0.10 16.97 3.77
N GLY A 123 0.70 17.60 4.78
CA GLY A 123 1.15 16.94 5.99
C GLY A 123 2.00 17.88 6.82
N ASP A 124 1.35 18.67 7.68
CA ASP A 124 1.96 19.19 8.92
C ASP A 124 2.37 18.02 9.83
N ARG A 125 3.25 17.15 9.34
CA ARG A 125 3.97 16.15 10.11
C ARG A 125 5.39 16.67 10.27
N PRO A 126 5.92 16.79 11.49
CA PRO A 126 7.32 17.10 11.70
C PRO A 126 8.16 15.94 11.13
N GLY A 127 8.91 16.18 10.05
CA GLY A 127 9.75 15.17 9.41
C GLY A 127 10.37 15.62 8.08
N PRO A 128 11.31 14.84 7.53
CA PRO A 128 11.90 15.07 6.22
C PRO A 128 10.83 14.94 5.13
N SER A 129 10.61 16.05 4.43
CA SER A 129 9.51 16.18 3.49
C SER A 129 9.86 15.65 2.09
N PRO A 130 9.00 14.84 1.44
CA PRO A 130 9.17 14.47 0.04
C PRO A 130 9.10 15.68 -0.92
N PHE A 131 8.64 16.83 -0.42
CA PHE A 131 8.63 18.12 -1.13
C PHE A 131 10.01 18.80 -1.17
N ALA A 132 10.98 18.37 -0.35
CA ALA A 132 12.25 19.07 -0.20
C ALA A 132 13.03 19.14 -1.53
N GLY A 133 13.22 20.37 -2.03
CA GLY A 133 13.92 20.65 -3.28
C GLY A 133 13.09 20.44 -4.55
N ARG A 134 11.77 20.22 -4.44
CA ARG A 134 10.86 20.13 -5.59
C ARG A 134 10.22 21.47 -5.89
N GLU A 135 10.16 21.81 -7.17
CA GLU A 135 9.42 22.98 -7.65
C GLU A 135 7.94 22.65 -7.83
N ALA A 136 7.08 23.64 -7.59
CA ALA A 136 5.66 23.51 -7.90
C ALA A 136 5.45 23.50 -9.42
N VAL A 137 4.61 22.58 -9.89
CA VAL A 137 4.23 22.49 -11.31
C VAL A 137 3.05 23.39 -11.66
N ARG A 138 2.46 24.05 -10.64
CA ARG A 138 1.33 24.98 -10.75
C ARG A 138 1.47 26.11 -9.72
N ALA A 139 0.79 27.24 -9.99
CA ALA A 139 0.80 28.42 -9.13
C ALA A 139 0.16 28.19 -7.74
N ASP A 140 -0.70 27.18 -7.59
CA ASP A 140 -1.35 26.82 -6.32
C ASP A 140 -0.53 25.88 -5.44
N GLY A 141 0.77 25.72 -5.73
CA GLY A 141 1.70 24.93 -4.93
C GLY A 141 1.60 23.42 -5.15
N LEU A 142 0.90 22.95 -6.20
CA LEU A 142 0.88 21.53 -6.54
C LEU A 142 2.29 21.06 -6.97
N MET A 143 2.77 19.98 -6.38
CA MET A 143 4.08 19.39 -6.68
C MET A 143 3.92 18.01 -7.31
N ASN A 144 4.78 17.67 -8.27
CA ASN A 144 4.91 16.32 -8.80
C ASN A 144 5.96 15.54 -7.98
N LEU A 145 5.52 14.50 -7.28
CA LEU A 145 6.32 13.74 -6.34
C LEU A 145 7.02 12.54 -6.97
N SER A 146 6.51 12.01 -8.07
CA SER A 146 7.16 10.92 -8.80
C SER A 146 8.21 11.41 -9.79
N ALA A 147 8.16 12.69 -10.19
CA ALA A 147 9.14 13.27 -11.10
C ALA A 147 10.59 13.08 -10.59
N GLY A 148 11.48 12.63 -11.48
CA GLY A 148 12.90 12.45 -11.18
C GLY A 148 13.22 11.24 -10.28
N LEU A 149 12.25 10.39 -9.97
CA LEU A 149 12.50 9.11 -9.30
C LEU A 149 12.61 8.00 -10.34
N THR A 150 13.51 7.05 -10.11
CA THR A 150 13.58 5.82 -10.93
C THR A 150 12.53 4.80 -10.46
N GLN A 151 12.31 4.74 -9.15
CA GLN A 151 11.32 3.88 -8.50
C GLN A 151 10.60 4.71 -7.43
N TYR A 152 9.33 5.04 -7.64
CA TYR A 152 8.59 5.92 -6.73
C TYR A 152 8.29 5.25 -5.38
N ASN A 153 7.67 4.06 -5.37
CA ASN A 153 7.32 3.32 -4.13
C ASN A 153 8.06 1.97 -4.00
N GLY A 154 9.09 1.72 -4.82
CA GLY A 154 9.80 0.43 -4.84
C GLY A 154 10.44 0.02 -3.50
N TRP A 155 10.69 0.97 -2.61
CA TRP A 155 11.19 0.72 -1.25
C TRP A 155 10.14 0.07 -0.32
N ALA A 156 8.84 0.11 -0.64
CA ALA A 156 7.82 -0.55 0.16
C ALA A 156 7.83 -2.08 -0.03
N ARG A 157 8.32 -2.56 -1.17
CA ARG A 157 8.36 -3.97 -1.58
C ARG A 157 7.07 -4.75 -1.22
N GLY A 158 7.17 -5.90 -0.55
CA GLY A 158 6.03 -6.71 -0.12
C GLY A 158 5.03 -6.00 0.80
N ALA A 159 5.35 -4.81 1.32
CA ALA A 159 4.46 -4.00 2.16
C ALA A 159 3.58 -3.01 1.37
N GLY A 160 3.57 -3.04 0.04
CA GLY A 160 2.65 -2.21 -0.76
C GLY A 160 3.19 -1.68 -2.08
N ALA A 161 4.33 -2.17 -2.57
CA ALA A 161 4.88 -1.80 -3.88
C ALA A 161 4.22 -2.59 -5.02
N VAL A 162 2.88 -2.64 -5.05
CA VAL A 162 2.12 -3.28 -6.13
C VAL A 162 1.18 -2.26 -6.75
N ALA A 163 1.32 -2.05 -8.05
CA ALA A 163 0.46 -1.19 -8.84
C ALA A 163 -0.46 -2.02 -9.73
N MET A 164 -1.69 -1.56 -9.93
CA MET A 164 -2.69 -2.23 -10.76
C MET A 164 -3.79 -1.26 -11.19
N SER A 165 -4.46 -1.57 -12.30
CA SER A 165 -5.63 -0.82 -12.77
C SER A 165 -6.88 -1.11 -11.94
N VAL A 166 -7.90 -0.26 -12.09
CA VAL A 166 -9.25 -0.49 -11.50
C VAL A 166 -9.84 -1.81 -12.02
N GLN A 167 -9.62 -2.15 -13.30
CA GLN A 167 -10.13 -3.38 -13.90
C GLN A 167 -9.50 -4.62 -13.28
N ASP A 168 -8.21 -4.58 -12.96
CA ASP A 168 -7.53 -5.69 -12.30
C ASP A 168 -7.92 -5.79 -10.82
N LEU A 169 -8.12 -4.67 -10.14
CA LEU A 169 -8.70 -4.65 -8.78
C LEU A 169 -10.12 -5.22 -8.75
N ALA A 170 -10.94 -4.96 -9.77
CA ALA A 170 -12.27 -5.56 -9.88
C ALA A 170 -12.18 -7.09 -9.98
N LYS A 171 -11.29 -7.63 -10.82
CA LYS A 171 -11.04 -9.09 -10.92
C LYS A 171 -10.55 -9.68 -9.60
N PHE A 172 -9.68 -8.96 -8.89
CA PHE A 172 -9.22 -9.35 -7.56
C PHE A 172 -10.38 -9.43 -6.57
N MET A 173 -11.25 -8.40 -6.53
CA MET A 173 -12.40 -8.38 -5.64
C MET A 173 -13.45 -9.44 -5.99
N ASP A 174 -13.66 -9.72 -7.28
CA ASP A 174 -14.48 -10.85 -7.73
C ASP A 174 -13.95 -12.19 -7.20
N ALA A 175 -12.62 -12.36 -7.17
CA ALA A 175 -11.97 -13.55 -6.64
C ALA A 175 -12.07 -13.65 -5.12
N VAL A 176 -11.92 -12.52 -4.41
CA VAL A 176 -12.13 -12.43 -2.96
C VAL A 176 -13.57 -12.80 -2.60
N ARG A 177 -14.56 -12.22 -3.29
CA ARG A 177 -15.98 -12.54 -3.10
C ARG A 177 -16.27 -14.03 -3.33
N ALA A 178 -15.70 -14.60 -4.39
CA ALA A 178 -15.87 -16.01 -4.73
C ALA A 178 -15.10 -16.97 -3.81
N GLY A 179 -14.33 -16.47 -2.83
CA GLY A 179 -13.50 -17.29 -1.95
C GLY A 179 -12.29 -17.93 -2.65
N ARG A 180 -11.96 -17.50 -3.87
CA ARG A 180 -10.76 -17.93 -4.60
C ARG A 180 -9.49 -17.26 -4.09
N VAL A 181 -9.64 -16.09 -3.44
CA VAL A 181 -8.57 -15.37 -2.74
C VAL A 181 -9.03 -15.05 -1.33
N THR A 182 -8.13 -15.24 -0.36
CA THR A 182 -8.38 -14.89 1.04
C THR A 182 -7.55 -13.66 1.42
N VAL A 183 -8.21 -12.62 1.93
CA VAL A 183 -7.57 -11.35 2.33
C VAL A 183 -7.84 -10.98 3.79
N LEU A 184 -8.69 -11.74 4.48
CA LEU A 184 -9.05 -11.54 5.88
C LEU A 184 -8.70 -12.80 6.68
N ALA A 185 -8.42 -12.63 7.97
CA ALA A 185 -8.03 -13.72 8.84
C ALA A 185 -9.16 -14.76 9.00
N ASP A 186 -10.41 -14.31 9.14
CA ASP A 186 -11.60 -15.15 9.12
C ASP A 186 -12.64 -14.57 8.13
N GLN A 187 -12.32 -14.69 6.84
CA GLN A 187 -13.11 -14.07 5.77
C GLN A 187 -14.60 -14.44 5.79
N GLN A 188 -14.93 -15.70 6.09
CA GLN A 188 -16.33 -16.14 6.15
C GLN A 188 -17.07 -15.44 7.30
N GLN A 189 -16.47 -15.42 8.49
CA GLN A 189 -17.07 -14.77 9.65
C GLN A 189 -17.14 -13.25 9.49
N GLU A 190 -16.11 -12.61 8.94
CA GLU A 190 -16.08 -11.17 8.70
C GLU A 190 -17.12 -10.75 7.66
N PHE A 191 -17.31 -11.52 6.59
CA PHE A 191 -18.37 -11.30 5.62
C PHE A 191 -19.75 -11.46 6.26
N ALA A 192 -19.96 -12.52 7.05
CA ALA A 192 -21.21 -12.74 7.77
C ALA A 192 -21.52 -11.58 8.74
N ARG A 193 -20.52 -11.12 9.51
CA ARG A 193 -20.66 -9.98 10.42
C ARG A 193 -20.98 -8.68 9.68
N SER A 194 -20.37 -8.44 8.52
CA SER A 194 -20.64 -7.24 7.72
C SER A 194 -22.11 -7.22 7.25
N LYS A 195 -22.67 -8.37 6.87
CA LYS A 195 -24.07 -8.49 6.43
C LYS A 195 -25.11 -8.21 7.52
N LEU A 196 -24.73 -8.31 8.80
CA LEU A 196 -25.63 -8.01 9.92
C LEU A 196 -25.85 -6.50 10.13
N LYS A 197 -25.05 -5.64 9.50
CA LYS A 197 -25.17 -4.19 9.59
C LYS A 197 -25.82 -3.66 8.30
N PRO A 198 -26.92 -2.89 8.39
CA PRO A 198 -27.62 -2.36 7.20
C PRO A 198 -26.72 -1.61 6.22
N ASP A 199 -25.67 -0.96 6.72
CA ASP A 199 -24.69 -0.20 5.93
C ASP A 199 -23.26 -0.76 6.06
N GLY A 200 -23.13 -2.04 6.46
CA GLY A 200 -21.85 -2.67 6.76
C GLY A 200 -21.03 -2.99 5.51
N TYR A 201 -19.86 -2.36 5.39
CA TYR A 201 -18.86 -2.65 4.36
C TYR A 201 -17.51 -3.01 4.99
N LEU A 202 -16.69 -3.68 4.19
CA LEU A 202 -15.27 -3.95 4.43
C LEU A 202 -14.44 -2.96 3.61
N GLY A 203 -13.32 -2.50 4.15
CA GLY A 203 -12.51 -1.46 3.54
C GLY A 203 -11.04 -1.83 3.50
N TRP A 204 -10.40 -1.56 2.36
CA TRP A 204 -8.95 -1.59 2.21
C TRP A 204 -8.47 -0.27 1.65
N ASN A 205 -7.44 0.29 2.29
CA ASN A 205 -6.81 1.51 1.85
C ASN A 205 -5.36 1.22 1.45
N GLY A 206 -4.89 1.93 0.44
CA GLY A 206 -3.51 1.92 0.00
C GLY A 206 -3.08 3.34 -0.36
N GLY A 207 -1.79 3.60 -0.35
CA GLY A 207 -1.30 4.91 -0.73
C GLY A 207 0.16 5.09 -0.39
N SER A 208 0.72 6.09 -1.04
CA SER A 208 2.04 6.66 -0.76
C SER A 208 1.94 8.17 -1.04
N TRP A 209 3.02 8.92 -0.98
CA TRP A 209 2.94 10.38 -1.07
C TRP A 209 2.36 10.89 -2.39
N GLY A 210 1.11 11.35 -2.39
CA GLY A 210 0.45 11.87 -3.58
C GLY A 210 -0.26 10.82 -4.42
N ILE A 211 -0.41 9.59 -3.92
CA ILE A 211 -1.33 8.60 -4.47
C ILE A 211 -2.17 7.98 -3.36
N GLN A 212 -3.43 7.69 -3.66
CA GLN A 212 -4.37 7.09 -2.74
C GLN A 212 -5.21 6.04 -3.45
N ALA A 213 -5.51 4.94 -2.77
CA ALA A 213 -6.37 3.87 -3.23
C ALA A 213 -7.33 3.51 -2.11
N SER A 214 -8.61 3.32 -2.46
CA SER A 214 -9.65 2.85 -1.53
C SER A 214 -10.49 1.79 -2.22
N ILE A 215 -10.74 0.69 -1.54
CA ILE A 215 -11.69 -0.35 -1.94
C ILE A 215 -12.70 -0.49 -0.81
N LEU A 216 -13.98 -0.26 -1.11
CA LEU A 216 -15.09 -0.56 -0.22
C LEU A 216 -15.89 -1.72 -0.82
N PHE A 217 -16.09 -2.77 -0.05
CA PHE A 217 -16.92 -3.91 -0.44
C PHE A 217 -18.07 -4.08 0.53
N GLU A 218 -19.29 -4.03 0.03
CA GLU A 218 -20.51 -4.25 0.79
C GLU A 218 -21.11 -5.63 0.46
N PRO A 219 -20.87 -6.67 1.29
CA PRO A 219 -21.22 -8.04 0.94
C PRO A 219 -22.73 -8.31 0.88
N HIS A 220 -23.56 -7.46 1.51
CA HIS A 220 -25.01 -7.63 1.55
C HIS A 220 -25.66 -7.24 0.21
N ARG A 221 -25.21 -6.15 -0.41
CA ARG A 221 -25.71 -5.65 -1.70
C ARG A 221 -24.84 -6.06 -2.89
N ASP A 222 -23.72 -6.73 -2.62
CA ASP A 222 -22.72 -7.11 -3.62
C ASP A 222 -22.15 -5.89 -4.39
N ILE A 223 -21.96 -4.79 -3.67
CA ILE A 223 -21.41 -3.55 -4.22
C ILE A 223 -19.92 -3.49 -3.89
N THR A 224 -19.08 -3.32 -4.92
CA THR A 224 -17.67 -2.98 -4.77
C THR A 224 -17.42 -1.60 -5.36
N VAL A 225 -16.86 -0.70 -4.56
CA VAL A 225 -16.39 0.62 -5.01
C VAL A 225 -14.87 0.65 -4.93
N ILE A 226 -14.22 0.97 -6.04
CA ILE A 226 -12.77 1.08 -6.15
C ILE A 226 -12.46 2.51 -6.62
N VAL A 227 -11.66 3.23 -5.86
CA VAL A 227 -11.20 4.58 -6.19
C VAL A 227 -9.68 4.62 -6.16
N LEU A 228 -9.08 5.04 -7.27
CA LEU A 228 -7.65 5.35 -7.37
C LEU A 228 -7.52 6.85 -7.64
N ALA A 229 -6.73 7.55 -6.83
CA ALA A 229 -6.45 8.96 -6.98
C ALA A 229 -4.94 9.19 -6.99
N ASN A 230 -4.46 9.99 -7.93
CA ASN A 230 -3.04 10.37 -8.02
C ASN A 230 -2.77 11.73 -7.37
N GLY A 231 -3.53 12.05 -6.31
CA GLY A 231 -3.45 13.29 -5.58
C GLY A 231 -3.66 13.07 -4.08
N THR A 232 -2.89 13.75 -3.24
CA THR A 232 -3.15 13.86 -1.80
C THR A 232 -3.27 15.32 -1.40
N ASN A 233 -4.31 15.65 -0.61
CA ASN A 233 -4.65 17.01 -0.19
C ASN A 233 -4.86 17.99 -1.36
N VAL A 234 -5.45 17.47 -2.44
CA VAL A 234 -5.87 18.24 -3.62
C VAL A 234 -7.40 18.34 -3.75
N GLY A 235 -8.12 17.88 -2.73
CA GLY A 235 -9.58 17.72 -2.72
C GLY A 235 -10.01 16.61 -1.76
N PRO A 236 -11.24 16.07 -1.90
CA PRO A 236 -11.70 14.90 -1.15
C PRO A 236 -10.73 13.73 -1.27
N SER A 237 -10.56 12.95 -0.20
CA SER A 237 -9.72 11.76 -0.24
C SER A 237 -10.35 10.66 -1.10
N SER A 238 -9.55 9.69 -1.55
CA SER A 238 -10.09 8.51 -2.24
C SER A 238 -11.15 7.78 -1.42
N GLN A 239 -11.04 7.82 -0.08
CA GLN A 239 -11.98 7.17 0.84
C GLN A 239 -13.30 7.94 0.93
N ASP A 240 -13.25 9.28 0.94
CA ASP A 240 -14.44 10.12 0.91
C ASP A 240 -15.22 9.91 -0.40
N ILE A 241 -14.50 9.95 -1.53
CA ILE A 241 -15.07 9.68 -2.85
C ILE A 241 -15.68 8.27 -2.89
N ALA A 242 -14.98 7.26 -2.38
CA ALA A 242 -15.49 5.88 -2.36
C ALA A 242 -16.77 5.74 -1.53
N ARG A 243 -16.86 6.44 -0.40
CA ARG A 243 -18.08 6.46 0.42
C ARG A 243 -19.24 7.15 -0.28
N ASP A 244 -19.00 8.29 -0.92
CA ASP A 244 -20.04 9.02 -1.65
C ASP A 244 -20.57 8.19 -2.83
N LEU A 245 -19.68 7.53 -3.57
CA LEU A 245 -20.06 6.59 -4.62
C LEU A 245 -20.83 5.38 -4.09
N LEU A 246 -20.43 4.82 -2.94
CA LEU A 246 -21.16 3.72 -2.30
C LEU A 246 -22.57 4.16 -1.90
N ASN A 247 -22.72 5.36 -1.35
CA ASN A 247 -24.03 5.91 -0.99
C ASN A 247 -24.90 6.16 -2.23
N ALA A 248 -24.32 6.68 -3.32
CA ALA A 248 -25.04 6.85 -4.58
C ALA A 248 -25.46 5.50 -5.19
N ALA A 249 -24.60 4.49 -5.12
CA ALA A 249 -24.93 3.13 -5.57
C ALA A 249 -26.07 2.50 -4.76
N ARG A 250 -26.11 2.72 -3.44
CA ARG A 250 -27.22 2.26 -2.57
C ARG A 250 -28.56 2.90 -2.89
N ALA A 251 -28.54 4.14 -3.40
CA ALA A 251 -29.74 4.87 -3.77
C ALA A 251 -30.22 4.55 -5.19
N SER A 252 -29.44 3.79 -5.97
CA SER A 252 -29.83 3.36 -7.30
C SER A 252 -30.86 2.20 -7.19
N PRO A 253 -31.98 2.27 -7.93
CA PRO A 253 -33.07 1.30 -7.85
C PRO A 253 -32.71 -0.09 -8.38
#